data_AF-A0A355B294-F1
#
_entry.id   AF-A0A355B294-F1
#
_cell.length_a   1.000
_cell.length_b   1.000
_cell.length_c   1.000
_cell.angle_alpha   90.00
_cell.angle_beta   90.00
_cell.angle_gamma   90.00
#
_symmetry.space_group_name_H-M   'P 1'
#
loop_
_entity.id
_entity.type
_entity.pdbx_description
1 polymer ?
#
loop_
_entity_poly.entity_id
_entity_poly.type
_entity_poly.pdbx_seq_one_letter_code
_entity_poly.pdbx_strand_id
1 'polypeptide(L)'
;MTIRTKTVLDDLVEGVREDMASARGRLPIGELRSRTADMPETQDFGAGIRRPAQDASGGGGRIQVIAEIKRVSPSQGAISEEANPAEVALRYAEGGAAA
;
A
#
# COMPACT_ATOMS: atom_id res chain seq x y z
N MET A 1 3.30 -25.77 -28.66
CA MET A 1 2.87 -25.98 -27.26
C MET A 1 3.85 -25.22 -26.39
N THR A 2 3.45 -24.08 -25.85
CA THR A 2 4.38 -23.23 -25.08
C THR A 2 4.33 -23.67 -23.62
N ILE A 3 5.44 -24.19 -23.10
CA ILE A 3 5.58 -24.50 -21.69
C ILE A 3 5.79 -23.17 -20.97
N ARG A 4 4.84 -22.77 -20.12
CA ARG A 4 4.99 -21.60 -19.24
C ARG A 4 5.55 -22.10 -17.91
N THR A 5 6.77 -21.67 -17.56
CA THR A 5 7.36 -21.93 -16.25
C THR A 5 6.68 -21.06 -15.20
N LYS A 6 6.39 -21.64 -14.02
CA LYS A 6 5.81 -20.93 -12.88
C LYS A 6 6.72 -19.78 -12.43
N THR A 7 6.13 -18.62 -12.15
CA THR A 7 6.82 -17.40 -11.72
C THR A 7 6.51 -17.07 -10.27
N VAL A 8 7.33 -16.22 -9.64
CA VAL A 8 7.06 -15.68 -8.29
C VAL A 8 5.68 -15.02 -8.21
N LEU A 9 5.22 -14.38 -9.30
CA LEU A 9 3.87 -13.80 -9.34
C LEU A 9 2.78 -14.88 -9.26
N ASP A 10 2.99 -16.03 -9.90
CA ASP A 10 2.03 -17.14 -9.82
C ASP A 10 1.95 -17.67 -8.38
N ASP A 11 3.08 -17.79 -7.67
CA ASP A 11 3.12 -18.17 -6.25
C ASP A 11 2.40 -17.14 -5.34
N LEU A 12 2.65 -15.85 -5.56
CA LEU A 12 1.98 -14.77 -4.80
C LEU A 12 0.46 -14.80 -5.00
N VAL A 13 0.00 -15.00 -6.24
CA VAL A 13 -1.44 -15.06 -6.54
C VAL A 13 -2.10 -16.30 -5.92
N GLU A 14 -1.40 -17.44 -5.92
CA GLU A 14 -1.87 -18.66 -5.26
C GLU A 14 -2.03 -18.45 -3.75
N GLY A 15 -1.01 -17.94 -3.07
CA GLY A 15 -1.08 -17.64 -1.63
C GLY A 15 -2.20 -16.65 -1.28
N VAL A 16 -2.37 -15.58 -2.06
CA VAL A 16 -3.47 -14.60 -1.84
C VAL A 16 -4.85 -15.24 -1.98
N ARG A 17 -5.02 -16.24 -2.87
CA ARG A 17 -6.31 -16.95 -3.00
C ARG A 17 -6.62 -17.80 -1.77
N GLU A 18 -5.61 -18.47 -1.23
CA GLU A 18 -5.73 -19.24 0.02
C GLU A 18 -6.07 -18.33 1.20
N ASP A 19 -5.33 -17.22 1.36
CA ASP A 19 -5.58 -16.21 2.39
C ASP A 19 -6.99 -15.63 2.27
N MET A 20 -7.43 -15.30 1.04
CA MET A 20 -8.75 -14.77 0.79
C MET A 20 -9.86 -15.77 1.16
N ALA A 21 -9.68 -17.06 0.89
CA ALA A 21 -10.66 -18.09 1.27
C ALA A 21 -10.83 -18.13 2.80
N SER A 22 -9.72 -18.11 3.54
CA SER A 22 -9.71 -18.03 5.00
C SER A 22 -10.34 -16.72 5.52
N ALA A 23 -10.02 -15.58 4.90
CA ALA A 23 -10.54 -14.28 5.30
C ALA A 23 -12.06 -14.17 5.07
N ARG A 24 -12.58 -14.68 3.95
CA ARG A 24 -14.03 -14.70 3.66
C ARG A 24 -14.84 -15.54 4.65
N GLY A 25 -14.25 -16.60 5.19
CA GLY A 25 -14.87 -17.37 6.27
C GLY A 25 -14.95 -16.60 7.59
N ARG A 26 -13.95 -15.76 7.88
CA ARG A 26 -13.88 -14.95 9.11
C ARG A 26 -14.72 -13.67 9.05
N LEU A 27 -14.76 -13.02 7.88
CA LEU A 27 -15.52 -11.79 7.65
C LEU A 27 -16.24 -11.89 6.31
N PRO A 28 -17.51 -12.32 6.29
CA PRO A 28 -18.29 -12.42 5.07
C PRO A 28 -18.40 -11.09 4.34
N ILE A 29 -18.48 -11.13 3.01
CA ILE A 29 -18.48 -9.93 2.16
C ILE A 29 -19.62 -8.95 2.48
N GLY A 30 -20.80 -9.45 2.89
CA GLY A 30 -21.93 -8.61 3.28
C GLY A 30 -21.63 -7.78 4.53
N GLU A 31 -20.99 -8.41 5.53
CA GLU A 31 -20.57 -7.72 6.74
C GLU A 31 -19.44 -6.73 6.47
N LEU A 32 -18.45 -7.11 5.66
CA LEU A 32 -17.38 -6.20 5.24
C LEU A 32 -17.96 -4.95 4.56
N ARG A 33 -18.94 -5.12 3.66
CA ARG A 33 -19.62 -4.00 2.99
C ARG A 33 -20.35 -3.08 3.97
N SER A 34 -21.06 -3.65 4.95
CA SER A 34 -21.71 -2.87 6.00
C SER A 34 -20.69 -2.04 6.78
N ARG A 35 -19.60 -2.67 7.25
CA ARG A 35 -18.55 -1.97 7.99
C ARG A 35 -17.92 -0.85 7.17
N THR A 36 -17.70 -1.04 5.87
CA THR A 36 -17.15 0.01 5.01
C THR A 36 -18.09 1.17 4.78
N ALA A 37 -19.42 0.96 4.84
CA ALA A 37 -20.40 2.03 4.70
C ALA A 37 -20.41 2.99 5.90
N ASP A 38 -20.01 2.49 7.07
CA ASP A 38 -19.94 3.26 8.31
C ASP A 38 -18.57 3.95 8.55
N MET A 39 -17.62 3.78 7.62
CA MET A 39 -16.28 4.39 7.74
C MET A 39 -16.29 5.87 7.37
N PRO A 40 -15.37 6.68 7.93
CA PRO A 40 -15.15 8.05 7.49
C PRO A 40 -14.83 8.15 5.99
N GLU A 41 -15.03 9.34 5.41
CA GLU A 41 -14.65 9.60 4.03
C GLU A 41 -13.17 9.29 3.77
N THR A 42 -12.90 8.72 2.60
CA THR A 42 -11.54 8.41 2.18
C THR A 42 -10.79 9.70 1.81
N GLN A 43 -9.49 9.71 2.06
CA GLN A 43 -8.61 10.76 1.52
C GLN A 43 -8.56 10.67 -0.01
N ASP A 44 -8.53 11.82 -0.69
CA ASP A 44 -8.37 11.86 -2.15
C ASP A 44 -6.90 11.65 -2.54
N PHE A 45 -6.51 10.38 -2.64
CA PHE A 45 -5.18 9.96 -3.10
C PHE A 45 -4.82 10.55 -4.46
N GLY A 46 -5.79 10.63 -5.38
CA GLY A 46 -5.58 11.16 -6.73
C GLY A 46 -5.20 12.63 -6.72
N ALA A 47 -5.89 13.43 -5.91
CA ALA A 47 -5.54 14.84 -5.69
C ALA A 47 -4.19 15.00 -5.00
N GLY A 48 -3.86 14.12 -4.03
CA GLY A 48 -2.57 14.10 -3.34
C GLY A 48 -1.39 14.01 -4.32
N ILE A 49 -1.39 13.00 -5.18
CA ILE A 49 -0.26 12.72 -6.08
C ILE A 49 -0.24 13.59 -7.36
N ARG A 50 -1.35 14.27 -7.70
CA ARG A 50 -1.45 15.14 -8.88
C ARG A 50 -1.26 16.62 -8.59
N ARG A 51 -1.31 17.04 -7.32
CA ARG A 51 -1.13 18.45 -6.95
C ARG A 51 0.25 18.94 -7.42
N PRO A 52 0.36 20.18 -7.93
CA PRO A 52 1.66 20.78 -8.19
C PRO A 52 2.50 20.76 -6.92
N ALA A 53 3.70 20.22 -7.01
CA ALA A 53 4.55 20.12 -5.84
C ALA A 53 5.16 21.50 -5.56
N GLN A 54 4.86 22.04 -4.38
CA GLN A 54 5.27 23.36 -3.94
C GLN A 54 6.41 23.23 -2.94
N ASP A 55 7.48 24.00 -3.14
CA ASP A 55 8.53 24.13 -2.13
C ASP A 55 8.05 24.96 -0.93
N ALA A 56 8.86 25.02 0.13
CA ALA A 56 8.53 25.78 1.35
C ALA A 56 8.40 27.30 1.11
N SER A 57 8.90 27.81 -0.02
CA SER A 57 8.76 29.20 -0.46
C SER A 57 7.56 29.44 -1.39
N GLY A 58 6.76 28.41 -1.68
CA GLY A 58 5.62 28.49 -2.59
C GLY A 58 6.00 28.49 -4.08
N GLY A 59 7.27 28.23 -4.41
CA GLY A 59 7.75 28.00 -5.76
C GLY A 59 7.39 26.60 -6.25
N GLY A 60 7.19 26.45 -7.57
CA GLY A 60 7.08 25.12 -8.19
C GLY A 60 8.44 24.43 -8.25
N GLY A 61 8.47 23.10 -8.23
CA GLY A 61 9.71 22.33 -8.49
C GLY A 61 9.95 21.10 -7.62
N ARG A 62 9.02 20.70 -6.74
CA ARG A 62 9.13 19.44 -6.01
C ARG A 62 8.63 18.23 -6.82
N ILE A 63 8.94 17.02 -6.36
CA ILE A 63 8.42 15.76 -6.89
C ILE A 63 7.39 15.22 -5.90
N GLN A 64 6.26 14.69 -6.39
CA GLN A 64 5.31 13.98 -5.54
C GLN A 64 5.82 12.56 -5.27
N VAL A 65 5.96 12.19 -4.00
CA VAL A 65 6.52 10.90 -3.59
C VAL A 65 5.44 10.05 -2.94
N ILE A 66 5.32 8.80 -3.38
CA ILE A 66 4.57 7.76 -2.67
C ILE A 66 5.59 6.94 -1.88
N ALA A 67 5.53 6.99 -0.55
CA ALA A 67 6.52 6.37 0.31
C ALA A 67 6.01 5.02 0.84
N GLU A 68 6.59 3.91 0.34
CA GLU A 68 6.18 2.55 0.71
C GLU A 68 6.81 2.11 2.04
N ILE A 69 5.98 1.69 2.98
CA ILE A 69 6.43 1.01 4.21
C ILE A 69 6.47 -0.50 3.92
N LYS A 70 7.68 -1.08 3.86
CA LYS A 70 7.88 -2.49 3.49
C LYS A 70 8.78 -3.22 4.47
N ARG A 71 8.29 -4.37 4.98
CA ARG A 71 9.06 -5.23 5.90
C ARG A 71 9.97 -6.23 5.18
N VAL A 72 9.46 -6.90 4.15
CA VAL A 72 10.14 -7.99 3.43
C VAL A 72 9.80 -7.90 1.93
N SER A 73 10.69 -8.35 1.06
CA SER A 73 10.37 -8.63 -0.34
C SER A 73 10.97 -9.95 -0.83
N PRO A 74 10.38 -10.63 -1.84
CA PRO A 74 10.94 -11.86 -2.38
C PRO A 74 12.35 -11.71 -2.95
N SER A 75 12.70 -10.54 -3.49
CA SER A 75 13.99 -10.31 -4.14
C SER A 75 15.09 -9.78 -3.21
N GLN A 76 14.73 -9.16 -2.08
CA GLN A 76 15.70 -8.56 -1.14
C GLN A 76 15.66 -9.17 0.26
N GLY A 77 14.72 -10.08 0.55
CA GLY A 77 14.54 -10.62 1.89
C GLY A 77 14.04 -9.55 2.86
N ALA A 78 14.54 -9.58 4.10
CA ALA A 78 14.26 -8.61 5.14
C ALA A 78 14.73 -7.20 4.76
N ILE A 79 13.83 -6.22 4.89
CA ILE A 79 14.09 -4.80 4.58
C ILE A 79 13.97 -3.95 5.85
N SER A 80 12.93 -4.19 6.66
CA SER A 80 12.64 -3.39 7.85
C SER A 80 11.81 -4.21 8.85
N GLU A 81 12.36 -5.33 9.32
CA GLU A 81 11.63 -6.29 10.16
C GLU A 81 11.19 -5.72 11.51
N GLU A 82 12.00 -4.82 12.09
CA GLU A 82 11.78 -4.27 13.43
C GLU A 82 11.13 -2.87 13.43
N ALA A 83 10.86 -2.29 12.26
CA ALA A 83 10.32 -0.94 12.20
C ALA A 83 8.83 -0.90 12.55
N ASN A 84 8.47 0.02 13.46
CA ASN A 84 7.09 0.34 13.76
C ASN A 84 6.45 1.08 12.55
N PRO A 85 5.43 0.50 11.88
CA PRO A 85 4.84 1.11 10.69
C PRO A 85 4.24 2.50 10.95
N ALA A 86 3.70 2.75 12.15
CA ALA A 86 3.11 4.04 12.49
C ALA A 86 4.19 5.14 12.59
N GLU A 87 5.35 4.83 13.17
CA GLU A 87 6.47 5.77 13.27
C GLU A 87 7.07 6.08 11.90
N VAL A 88 7.19 5.07 11.03
CA VAL A 88 7.68 5.26 9.66
C VAL A 88 6.70 6.13 8.86
N ALA A 89 5.39 5.91 9.00
CA ALA A 89 4.37 6.72 8.33
C ALA A 89 4.46 8.20 8.74
N LEU A 90 4.62 8.50 10.04
CA LEU A 90 4.79 9.87 10.52
C LEU A 90 6.03 10.54 9.93
N ARG A 91 7.17 9.84 9.90
CA ARG A 91 8.41 10.35 9.31
C ARG A 91 8.27 10.62 7.81
N TYR A 92 7.55 9.77 7.08
CA TYR A 92 7.28 10.00 5.66
C TYR A 92 6.38 11.22 5.44
N ALA A 93 5.34 11.39 6.26
CA ALA A 93 4.49 12.57 6.22
C ALA A 93 5.26 13.86 6.53
N GLU A 94 6.10 13.86 7.57
CA GLU A 94 7.00 14.98 7.92
C GLU A 94 8.01 15.28 6.81
N GLY A 95 8.48 14.25 6.10
CA GLY A 95 9.34 14.36 4.94
C GLY A 95 8.64 14.91 3.68
N GLY A 96 7.32 15.12 3.73
CA GLY A 96 6.54 15.64 2.62
C GLY A 96 6.11 14.57 1.60
N ALA A 97 5.97 13.31 2.00
CA ALA A 97 5.35 12.29 1.17
C ALA A 97 3.91 12.70 0.80
N ALA A 98 3.56 12.48 -0.46
CA ALA A 98 2.23 12.76 -0.99
C ALA A 98 1.24 11.65 -0.62
N ALA A 99 1.76 10.43 -0.43
CA ALA A 99 1.03 9.25 0.01
C ALA A 99 1.96 8.20 0.63
#